data_AF-A0A0G4FV87-F1
#
_entry.id   AF-A0A0G4FV87-F1
#
_cell.length_a   1.000
_cell.length_b   1.000
_cell.length_c   1.000
_cell.angle_alpha   90.00
_cell.angle_beta   90.00
_cell.angle_gamma   90.00
#
_symmetry.space_group_name_H-M   'P 1'
#
loop_
_entity.id
_entity.type
_entity.pdbx_description
1 polymer ?
#
loop_
_entity_poly.entity_id
_entity_poly.type
_entity_poly.pdbx_seq_one_letter_code
_entity_poly.pdbx_strand_id
1 'polypeptide(L)'
;MGDIHSDGRNAAKILSLAKIVDERGSWNAGDAIVVQLGDVVDRGPDTKVLYAWFRKLRKEAEDAGGRFIQLLGNHEPMQTVGMLDYVHPADTVAYGGAKQRAQAFSETGADGKYIRNLDTAVIINQTLFVHAGLTPKFAQMGLQKVNAESRRVLKEAHANFQNILWDPNGPLWNRHYSMGPAESACAELEETFRILGSGVKRMIVGHTIQEGGQVRTRCDGKLILADTGASRFIQNRPTLVEFFADGSVKELSIRMGPDSRAVLHSRVLSVSDDADELVEVEELLPDEPVDSEMGASFFDGEGDIDLLGALDSEEGGGGGGGRTTEEAEQTGGVCEGRNDDRCLEL
;
A
#
# COMPACT_ATOMS: atom_id res chain seq x y z
N MET A 1 4.29 6.30 -2.69
CA MET A 1 3.94 5.15 -3.56
C MET A 1 2.47 4.84 -3.35
N GLY A 2 1.70 4.72 -4.44
CA GLY A 2 0.29 4.34 -4.39
C GLY A 2 0.07 2.83 -4.21
N ASP A 3 -1.09 2.39 -4.65
CA ASP A 3 -1.66 1.06 -4.52
C ASP A 3 -0.89 0.08 -5.42
N ILE A 4 -0.27 -0.94 -4.80
CA ILE A 4 0.63 -1.86 -5.51
C ILE A 4 0.02 -3.25 -5.71
N HIS A 5 -1.02 -3.59 -4.94
CA HIS A 5 -1.83 -4.80 -5.10
C HIS A 5 -1.02 -6.04 -5.49
N SER A 6 -0.16 -6.44 -4.55
CA SER A 6 0.62 -7.68 -4.57
C SER A 6 1.49 -7.86 -5.82
N ASP A 7 1.93 -6.75 -6.42
CA ASP A 7 2.87 -6.76 -7.53
C ASP A 7 4.29 -6.41 -7.06
N GLY A 8 5.03 -7.44 -6.65
CA GLY A 8 6.39 -7.30 -6.16
C GLY A 8 7.34 -6.75 -7.21
N ARG A 9 7.20 -7.20 -8.47
CA ARG A 9 8.09 -6.76 -9.56
C ARG A 9 7.95 -5.26 -9.83
N ASN A 10 6.72 -4.73 -9.94
CA ASN A 10 6.55 -3.29 -10.14
C ASN A 10 6.94 -2.48 -8.90
N ALA A 11 6.79 -3.02 -7.69
CA ALA A 11 7.30 -2.41 -6.46
C ALA A 11 8.82 -2.30 -6.47
N ALA A 12 9.53 -3.40 -6.76
CA ALA A 12 10.99 -3.44 -6.88
C ALA A 12 11.48 -2.45 -7.93
N LYS A 13 10.85 -2.47 -9.10
CA LYS A 13 11.22 -1.62 -10.22
C LYS A 13 11.11 -0.14 -9.89
N ILE A 14 9.97 0.32 -9.34
CA ILE A 14 9.79 1.75 -9.06
C ILE A 14 10.67 2.22 -7.89
N LEU A 15 10.86 1.39 -6.86
CA LEU A 15 11.72 1.73 -5.73
C LEU A 15 13.20 1.74 -6.12
N SER A 16 13.64 0.82 -6.99
CA SER A 16 15.02 0.77 -7.50
C SER A 16 15.33 1.99 -8.38
N LEU A 17 14.43 2.36 -9.29
CA LEU A 17 14.63 3.52 -10.18
C LEU A 17 14.61 4.84 -9.42
N ALA A 18 13.79 4.95 -8.37
CA ALA A 18 13.82 6.06 -7.44
C ALA A 18 15.04 6.03 -6.48
N LYS A 19 15.94 5.06 -6.63
CA LYS A 19 17.12 4.83 -5.77
C LYS A 19 16.77 4.67 -4.28
N ILE A 20 15.55 4.23 -4.00
CA ILE A 20 15.08 3.94 -2.63
C ILE A 20 15.70 2.64 -2.14
N VAL A 21 15.91 1.68 -3.04
CA VAL A 21 16.55 0.39 -2.74
C VAL A 21 17.76 0.15 -3.65
N ASP A 22 18.75 -0.58 -3.15
CA ASP A 22 19.90 -1.07 -3.91
C ASP A 22 19.53 -2.30 -4.77
N GLU A 23 20.49 -2.81 -5.54
CA GLU A 23 20.32 -4.00 -6.40
C GLU A 23 19.91 -5.27 -5.63
N ARG A 24 20.13 -5.30 -4.31
CA ARG A 24 19.73 -6.41 -3.42
C ARG A 24 18.38 -6.16 -2.74
N GLY A 25 17.67 -5.10 -3.12
CA GLY A 25 16.42 -4.71 -2.48
C GLY A 25 16.61 -4.22 -1.04
N SER A 26 17.78 -3.70 -0.67
CA SER A 26 18.02 -3.12 0.65
C SER A 26 17.90 -1.61 0.63
N TRP A 27 17.50 -1.00 1.74
CA TRP A 27 17.34 0.45 1.83
C TRP A 27 18.60 1.21 1.39
N ASN A 28 18.43 2.15 0.47
CA ASN A 28 19.51 2.96 -0.13
C ASN A 28 19.18 4.47 -0.16
N ALA A 29 18.14 4.88 0.57
CA ALA A 29 17.60 6.25 0.49
C ALA A 29 18.06 7.18 1.63
N GLY A 30 19.06 6.77 2.43
CA GLY A 30 19.56 7.57 3.56
C GLY A 30 18.45 7.95 4.56
N ASP A 31 18.27 9.25 4.78
CA ASP A 31 17.28 9.83 5.69
C ASP A 31 15.90 10.09 5.03
N ALA A 32 15.69 9.62 3.81
CA ALA A 32 14.43 9.82 3.11
C ALA A 32 13.23 9.19 3.85
N ILE A 33 12.05 9.77 3.62
CA ILE A 33 10.78 9.23 4.12
C ILE A 33 9.97 8.73 2.92
N VAL A 34 9.70 7.44 2.88
CA VAL A 34 8.85 6.80 1.87
C VAL A 34 7.51 6.48 2.50
N VAL A 35 6.42 6.95 1.88
CA VAL A 35 5.05 6.61 2.30
C VAL A 35 4.40 5.72 1.23
N GLN A 36 3.93 4.55 1.65
CA GLN A 36 3.07 3.65 0.88
C GLN A 36 1.63 3.84 1.35
N LEU A 37 0.71 4.14 0.42
CA LEU A 37 -0.63 4.65 0.71
C LEU A 37 -1.70 3.58 1.03
N GLY A 38 -1.32 2.33 1.30
CA GLY A 38 -2.26 1.22 1.49
C GLY A 38 -2.49 0.38 0.24
N ASP A 39 -3.30 -0.67 0.34
CA ASP A 39 -3.58 -1.62 -0.75
C ASP A 39 -2.31 -2.26 -1.32
N VAL A 40 -1.53 -2.86 -0.41
CA VAL A 40 -0.38 -3.69 -0.74
C VAL A 40 -0.79 -5.09 -1.14
N VAL A 41 -1.97 -5.54 -0.69
CA VAL A 41 -2.48 -6.90 -0.87
C VAL A 41 -3.50 -7.00 -2.00
N ASP A 42 -3.90 -8.24 -2.31
CA ASP A 42 -4.85 -8.63 -3.36
C ASP A 42 -4.37 -8.36 -4.78
N ARG A 43 -5.14 -8.87 -5.76
CA ARG A 43 -4.96 -8.85 -7.22
C ARG A 43 -3.74 -9.62 -7.75
N GLY A 44 -2.54 -9.31 -7.27
CA GLY A 44 -1.30 -9.98 -7.62
C GLY A 44 -0.95 -11.16 -6.69
N PRO A 45 0.12 -11.91 -7.01
CA PRO A 45 0.51 -13.13 -6.29
C PRO A 45 1.59 -12.93 -5.21
N ASP A 46 2.16 -11.73 -5.08
CA ASP A 46 3.42 -11.54 -4.33
C ASP A 46 3.22 -11.07 -2.88
N THR A 47 2.01 -11.16 -2.30
CA THR A 47 1.70 -10.53 -1.00
C THR A 47 2.67 -10.95 0.09
N LYS A 48 2.95 -12.26 0.18
CA LYS A 48 3.82 -12.84 1.22
C LYS A 48 5.23 -12.23 1.20
N VAL A 49 5.80 -12.14 0.00
CA VAL A 49 7.16 -11.62 -0.20
C VAL A 49 7.18 -10.10 -0.04
N LEU A 50 6.17 -9.39 -0.56
CA LEU A 50 6.04 -7.94 -0.41
C LEU A 50 5.98 -7.50 1.04
N TYR A 51 5.18 -8.17 1.88
CA TYR A 51 5.09 -7.81 3.29
C TYR A 51 6.37 -8.10 4.06
N ALA A 52 7.01 -9.25 3.81
CA ALA A 52 8.32 -9.54 4.40
C ALA A 52 9.33 -8.47 4.01
N TRP A 53 9.34 -8.07 2.74
CA TRP A 53 10.23 -7.05 2.22
C TRP A 53 9.95 -5.65 2.79
N PHE A 54 8.71 -5.22 2.89
CA PHE A 54 8.36 -3.90 3.46
C PHE A 54 8.66 -3.82 4.96
N ARG A 55 8.52 -4.93 5.71
CA ARG A 55 8.99 -5.01 7.10
C ARG A 55 10.51 -4.86 7.20
N LYS A 56 11.27 -5.53 6.32
CA LYS A 56 12.73 -5.35 6.22
C LYS A 56 13.10 -3.90 5.89
N LEU A 57 12.50 -3.31 4.85
CA LEU A 57 12.75 -1.92 4.45
C LEU A 57 12.44 -0.93 5.57
N ARG A 58 11.38 -1.16 6.35
CA ARG A 58 11.07 -0.33 7.51
C ARG A 58 12.22 -0.33 8.52
N LYS A 59 12.73 -1.52 8.87
CA LYS A 59 13.85 -1.64 9.81
C LYS A 59 15.13 -1.00 9.27
N GLU A 60 15.48 -1.28 8.01
CA GLU A 60 16.69 -0.74 7.38
C GLU A 60 16.63 0.78 7.21
N ALA A 61 15.45 1.33 6.89
CA ALA A 61 15.24 2.77 6.82
C ALA A 61 15.48 3.42 8.18
N GLU A 62 14.87 2.87 9.25
CA GLU A 62 15.05 3.36 10.62
C GLU A 62 16.54 3.32 11.04
N ASP A 63 17.27 2.25 10.71
CA ASP A 63 18.71 2.12 11.00
C ASP A 63 19.58 3.14 10.24
N ALA A 64 19.14 3.54 9.03
CA ALA A 64 19.82 4.54 8.20
C ALA A 64 19.40 6.00 8.52
N GLY A 65 18.48 6.21 9.47
CA GLY A 65 17.93 7.53 9.82
C GLY A 65 16.76 7.98 8.94
N GLY A 66 16.32 7.14 8.00
CA GLY A 66 15.14 7.33 7.17
C GLY A 66 13.90 6.65 7.74
N ARG A 67 12.83 6.60 6.94
CA ARG A 67 11.57 5.94 7.34
C ARG A 67 10.86 5.34 6.14
N PHE A 68 10.44 4.08 6.25
CA PHE A 68 9.44 3.48 5.36
C PHE A 68 8.11 3.34 6.12
N ILE A 69 7.10 4.10 5.71
CA ILE A 69 5.79 4.17 6.37
C ILE A 69 4.76 3.57 5.43
N GLN A 70 4.21 2.42 5.82
CA GLN A 70 3.03 1.85 5.17
C GLN A 70 1.78 2.28 5.92
N LEU A 71 0.76 2.71 5.16
CA LEU A 71 -0.58 3.00 5.68
C LEU A 71 -1.53 1.83 5.39
N LEU A 72 -2.67 1.83 6.07
CA LEU A 72 -3.79 0.95 5.72
C LEU A 72 -4.49 1.46 4.46
N GLY A 73 -4.75 0.55 3.52
CA GLY A 73 -5.80 0.69 2.51
C GLY A 73 -7.01 -0.14 2.90
N ASN A 74 -8.03 -0.18 2.05
CA ASN A 74 -9.22 -0.97 2.34
C ASN A 74 -9.00 -2.48 2.19
N HIS A 75 -8.05 -2.89 1.34
CA HIS A 75 -7.76 -4.30 1.14
C HIS A 75 -7.10 -4.96 2.36
N GLU A 76 -6.36 -4.22 3.18
CA GLU A 76 -5.75 -4.77 4.41
C GLU A 76 -6.79 -5.28 5.42
N PRO A 77 -7.79 -4.50 5.88
CA PRO A 77 -8.87 -4.99 6.72
C PRO A 77 -9.63 -6.18 6.12
N MET A 78 -9.88 -6.20 4.80
CA MET A 78 -10.55 -7.30 4.11
C MET A 78 -9.86 -8.65 4.33
N GLN A 79 -8.52 -8.68 4.30
CA GLN A 79 -7.78 -9.91 4.56
C GLN A 79 -7.94 -10.38 6.00
N THR A 80 -8.00 -9.46 6.96
CA THR A 80 -8.10 -9.81 8.39
C THR A 80 -9.45 -10.41 8.77
N VAL A 81 -10.49 -10.20 7.96
CA VAL A 81 -11.85 -10.74 8.15
C VAL A 81 -12.22 -11.83 7.14
N GLY A 82 -11.28 -12.24 6.27
CA GLY A 82 -11.50 -13.31 5.30
C GLY A 82 -12.38 -12.93 4.10
N MET A 83 -12.41 -11.66 3.71
CA MET A 83 -12.99 -11.23 2.43
C MET A 83 -11.95 -11.44 1.33
N LEU A 84 -12.06 -12.56 0.61
CA LEU A 84 -11.01 -13.05 -0.28
C LEU A 84 -11.31 -12.87 -1.79
N ASP A 85 -12.35 -12.13 -2.16
CA ASP A 85 -12.82 -12.02 -3.54
C ASP A 85 -11.78 -11.47 -4.53
N TYR A 86 -10.78 -10.74 -4.02
CA TYR A 86 -9.72 -10.12 -4.83
C TYR A 86 -8.39 -10.88 -4.75
N VAL A 87 -8.32 -11.99 -4.02
CA VAL A 87 -7.07 -12.73 -3.82
C VAL A 87 -6.71 -13.50 -5.09
N HIS A 88 -5.49 -13.30 -5.58
CA HIS A 88 -4.97 -14.09 -6.69
C HIS A 88 -4.77 -15.55 -6.25
N PRO A 89 -5.18 -16.57 -7.04
CA PRO A 89 -5.01 -17.97 -6.65
C PRO A 89 -3.55 -18.34 -6.34
N ALA A 90 -2.59 -17.82 -7.11
CA ALA A 90 -1.16 -18.07 -6.86
C ALA A 90 -0.64 -17.43 -5.56
N ASP A 91 -1.27 -16.35 -5.07
CA ASP A 91 -0.96 -15.79 -3.74
C ASP A 91 -1.25 -16.85 -2.66
N THR A 92 -2.42 -17.49 -2.74
CA THR A 92 -2.80 -18.58 -1.84
C THR A 92 -1.82 -19.75 -1.90
N VAL A 93 -1.33 -20.10 -3.10
CA VAL A 93 -0.29 -21.12 -3.27
C VAL A 93 1.03 -20.69 -2.62
N ALA A 94 1.45 -19.43 -2.74
CA ALA A 94 2.69 -18.92 -2.14
C ALA A 94 2.69 -18.98 -0.60
N TYR A 95 1.52 -18.89 0.03
CA TYR A 95 1.36 -19.14 1.47
C TYR A 95 1.37 -20.63 1.84
N GLY A 96 1.28 -21.55 0.88
CA GLY A 96 1.19 -22.99 1.12
C GLY A 96 -0.24 -23.52 1.19
N GLY A 97 -1.22 -22.75 0.71
CA GLY A 97 -2.64 -23.10 0.68
C GLY A 97 -3.52 -22.17 1.53
N ALA A 98 -4.84 -22.33 1.37
CA ALA A 98 -5.83 -21.44 1.99
C ALA A 98 -5.74 -21.41 3.52
N LYS A 99 -5.46 -22.55 4.17
CA LYS A 99 -5.32 -22.64 5.63
C LYS A 99 -4.12 -21.83 6.12
N GLN A 100 -2.98 -21.96 5.45
CA GLN A 100 -1.74 -21.26 5.80
C GLN A 100 -1.86 -19.76 5.54
N ARG A 101 -2.54 -19.37 4.45
CA ARG A 101 -2.84 -17.96 4.20
C ARG A 101 -3.75 -17.38 5.28
N ALA A 102 -4.85 -18.05 5.61
CA ALA A 102 -5.74 -17.62 6.70
C ALA A 102 -4.97 -17.50 8.04
N GLN A 103 -4.06 -18.44 8.33
CA GLN A 103 -3.19 -18.36 9.50
C GLN A 103 -2.26 -17.13 9.45
N ALA A 104 -1.67 -16.80 8.29
CA ALA A 104 -0.78 -15.64 8.14
C ALA A 104 -1.49 -14.30 8.41
N PHE A 105 -2.76 -14.16 8.02
CA PHE A 105 -3.59 -12.95 8.25
C PHE A 105 -4.35 -12.95 9.60
N SER A 106 -4.29 -14.05 10.35
CA SER A 106 -4.88 -14.14 11.69
C SER A 106 -4.21 -13.18 12.70
N GLU A 107 -4.80 -13.03 13.88
CA GLU A 107 -4.22 -12.23 14.98
C GLU A 107 -2.83 -12.71 15.43
N THR A 108 -2.50 -13.98 15.16
CA THR A 108 -1.22 -14.59 15.56
C THR A 108 -0.22 -14.67 14.41
N GLY A 109 -0.67 -14.57 13.16
CA GLY A 109 0.16 -14.62 11.97
C GLY A 109 0.94 -13.33 11.73
N ALA A 110 2.05 -13.43 11.01
CA ALA A 110 2.97 -12.32 10.80
C ALA A 110 2.29 -11.12 10.08
N ASP A 111 1.55 -11.38 9.01
CA ASP A 111 0.92 -10.31 8.21
C ASP A 111 -0.30 -9.73 8.94
N GLY A 112 -1.08 -10.57 9.61
CA GLY A 112 -2.21 -10.12 10.42
C GLY A 112 -1.79 -9.29 11.63
N LYS A 113 -0.68 -9.63 12.30
CA LYS A 113 -0.08 -8.79 13.35
C LYS A 113 0.43 -7.46 12.80
N TYR A 114 1.08 -7.49 11.65
CA TYR A 114 1.63 -6.29 11.02
C TYR A 114 0.51 -5.31 10.63
N ILE A 115 -0.51 -5.78 9.89
CA ILE A 115 -1.67 -4.97 9.49
C ILE A 115 -2.37 -4.31 10.69
N ARG A 116 -2.58 -5.05 11.78
CA ARG A 116 -3.23 -4.56 13.01
C ARG A 116 -2.46 -3.44 13.74
N ASN A 117 -1.23 -3.14 13.31
CA ASN A 117 -0.41 -2.06 13.87
C ASN A 117 -0.15 -0.92 12.89
N LEU A 118 -0.61 -1.00 11.64
CA LEU A 118 -0.49 0.09 10.68
C LEU A 118 -1.30 1.34 11.12
N ASP A 119 -0.85 2.52 10.69
CA ASP A 119 -1.61 3.75 10.79
C ASP A 119 -2.55 3.90 9.58
N THR A 120 -3.69 4.55 9.76
CA THR A 120 -4.60 4.89 8.65
C THR A 120 -4.13 6.13 7.90
N ALA A 121 -3.53 7.09 8.63
CA ALA A 121 -3.09 8.34 8.04
C ALA A 121 -1.89 8.92 8.81
N VAL A 122 -1.07 9.70 8.12
CA VAL A 122 0.08 10.40 8.73
C VAL A 122 0.19 11.81 8.16
N ILE A 123 0.60 12.78 8.99
CA ILE A 123 1.03 14.10 8.52
C ILE A 123 2.55 14.15 8.59
N ILE A 124 3.19 14.43 7.47
CA ILE A 124 4.63 14.67 7.39
C ILE A 124 4.81 16.07 6.80
N ASN A 125 5.53 16.92 7.54
CA ASN A 125 5.62 18.35 7.26
C ASN A 125 4.22 18.98 7.19
N GLN A 126 3.78 19.39 6.01
CA GLN A 126 2.49 20.04 5.76
C GLN A 126 1.55 19.18 4.90
N THR A 127 1.89 17.90 4.71
CA THR A 127 1.16 16.98 3.82
C THR A 127 0.53 15.84 4.63
N LEU A 128 -0.78 15.68 4.48
CA LEU A 128 -1.55 14.55 4.97
C LEU A 128 -1.52 13.42 3.94
N PHE A 129 -1.12 12.23 4.37
CA PHE A 129 -1.16 10.99 3.60
C PHE A 129 -2.25 10.09 4.19
N VAL A 130 -3.17 9.62 3.36
CA VAL A 130 -4.29 8.76 3.74
C VAL A 130 -4.77 8.02 2.50
N HIS A 131 -5.23 6.77 2.64
CA HIS A 131 -5.54 5.94 1.48
C HIS A 131 -6.62 6.52 0.54
N ALA A 132 -7.81 6.83 1.05
CA ALA A 132 -8.91 7.33 0.23
C ALA A 132 -9.30 8.80 0.50
N GLY A 133 -8.77 9.39 1.58
CA GLY A 133 -9.02 10.78 1.96
C GLY A 133 -9.69 10.91 3.33
N LEU A 134 -9.36 11.98 4.06
CA LEU A 134 -9.89 12.22 5.40
C LEU A 134 -10.96 13.31 5.36
N THR A 135 -12.23 12.96 5.50
CA THR A 135 -13.32 13.94 5.49
C THR A 135 -13.38 14.77 6.77
N PRO A 136 -14.11 15.92 6.79
CA PRO A 136 -14.30 16.72 7.99
C PRO A 136 -14.82 15.94 9.20
N LYS A 137 -15.70 14.95 8.96
CA LYS A 137 -16.22 14.03 9.99
C LYS A 137 -15.09 13.36 10.77
N PHE A 138 -14.09 12.82 10.08
CA PHE A 138 -12.97 12.11 10.72
C PHE A 138 -11.86 13.07 11.14
N ALA A 139 -11.67 14.19 10.45
CA ALA A 139 -10.74 15.24 10.87
C ALA A 139 -11.10 15.78 12.26
N GLN A 140 -12.39 15.91 12.59
CA GLN A 140 -12.86 16.36 13.92
C GLN A 140 -12.44 15.42 15.06
N MET A 141 -12.21 14.14 14.77
CA MET A 141 -11.68 13.20 15.77
C MET A 141 -10.22 13.51 16.12
N GLY A 142 -9.47 14.09 15.17
CA GLY A 142 -8.03 14.26 15.22
C GLY A 142 -7.29 13.00 14.76
N LEU A 143 -6.16 13.20 14.07
CA LEU A 143 -5.41 12.14 13.39
C LEU A 143 -5.01 10.98 14.32
N GLN A 144 -4.57 11.29 15.54
CA GLN A 144 -4.20 10.28 16.53
C GLN A 144 -5.37 9.37 16.91
N LYS A 145 -6.58 9.93 17.05
CA LYS A 145 -7.77 9.14 17.38
C LYS A 145 -8.26 8.34 16.18
N VAL A 146 -8.15 8.87 14.96
CA VAL A 146 -8.43 8.10 13.73
C VAL A 146 -7.55 6.84 13.70
N ASN A 147 -6.23 6.99 13.86
CA ASN A 147 -5.33 5.84 13.83
C ASN A 147 -5.55 4.88 15.01
N ALA A 148 -5.79 5.40 16.22
CA ALA A 148 -6.08 4.57 17.39
C ALA A 148 -7.38 3.77 17.23
N GLU A 149 -8.42 4.40 16.68
CA GLU A 149 -9.71 3.77 16.45
C GLU A 149 -9.62 2.68 15.37
N SER A 150 -8.96 2.95 14.24
CA SER A 150 -8.71 1.93 13.22
C SER A 150 -7.97 0.70 13.77
N ARG A 151 -6.92 0.92 14.58
CA ARG A 151 -6.19 -0.18 15.24
C ARG A 151 -7.04 -0.93 16.27
N ARG A 152 -7.89 -0.22 17.00
CA ARG A 152 -8.83 -0.83 17.96
C ARG A 152 -9.77 -1.77 17.22
N VAL A 153 -10.41 -1.27 16.17
CA VAL A 153 -11.34 -2.05 15.34
C VAL A 153 -10.65 -3.26 14.68
N LEU A 154 -9.44 -3.10 14.15
CA LEU A 154 -8.68 -4.24 13.57
C LEU A 154 -8.33 -5.34 14.59
N LYS A 155 -8.22 -5.00 15.88
CA LYS A 155 -7.90 -5.94 16.97
C LYS A 155 -9.13 -6.58 17.59
N GLU A 156 -10.30 -6.00 17.37
CA GLU A 156 -11.55 -6.56 17.82
C GLU A 156 -12.07 -7.54 16.76
N ALA A 157 -12.28 -8.79 17.13
CA ALA A 157 -12.90 -9.77 16.26
C ALA A 157 -14.32 -9.28 15.89
N HIS A 158 -14.55 -8.88 14.64
CA HIS A 158 -15.77 -8.17 14.26
C HIS A 158 -16.65 -8.91 13.25
N ALA A 159 -17.93 -9.01 13.61
CA ALA A 159 -19.07 -9.16 12.71
C ALA A 159 -19.79 -7.81 12.43
N ASN A 160 -19.31 -6.69 13.00
CA ASN A 160 -19.92 -5.37 12.83
C ASN A 160 -19.13 -4.51 11.82
N PHE A 161 -19.73 -4.28 10.64
CA PHE A 161 -19.17 -3.44 9.58
C PHE A 161 -19.57 -1.96 9.68
N GLN A 162 -20.33 -1.54 10.71
CA GLN A 162 -20.64 -0.12 10.94
C GLN A 162 -19.53 0.55 11.76
N ASN A 163 -18.35 0.73 11.18
CA ASN A 163 -17.19 1.34 11.84
C ASN A 163 -16.27 2.08 10.85
N ILE A 164 -15.19 2.69 11.35
CA ILE A 164 -14.29 3.54 10.56
C ILE A 164 -13.62 2.84 9.37
N LEU A 165 -13.37 1.53 9.44
CA LEU A 165 -12.68 0.78 8.38
C LEU A 165 -13.56 0.50 7.17
N TRP A 166 -14.89 0.53 7.36
CA TRP A 166 -15.88 0.11 6.38
C TRP A 166 -16.90 1.21 6.05
N ASP A 167 -16.76 2.40 6.63
CA ASP A 167 -17.57 3.56 6.28
C ASP A 167 -17.25 3.95 4.82
N PRO A 168 -18.25 4.01 3.91
CA PRO A 168 -18.03 4.40 2.51
C PRO A 168 -17.48 5.82 2.34
N ASN A 169 -17.70 6.69 3.33
CA ASN A 169 -17.13 8.04 3.39
C ASN A 169 -15.91 8.11 4.32
N GLY A 170 -15.44 6.95 4.78
CA GLY A 170 -14.30 6.74 5.65
C GLY A 170 -12.96 6.86 4.96
N PRO A 171 -11.88 6.86 5.76
CA PRO A 171 -10.51 7.11 5.27
C PRO A 171 -9.97 6.06 4.30
N LEU A 172 -10.62 4.89 4.20
CA LEU A 172 -10.21 3.79 3.35
C LEU A 172 -11.09 3.62 2.09
N TRP A 173 -12.25 4.29 1.99
CA TRP A 173 -13.21 4.03 0.90
C TRP A 173 -13.72 5.27 0.18
N ASN A 174 -13.51 6.48 0.72
CA ASN A 174 -14.06 7.69 0.15
C ASN A 174 -13.56 7.93 -1.29
N ARG A 175 -14.49 8.03 -2.25
CA ARG A 175 -14.17 8.39 -3.64
C ARG A 175 -14.58 9.80 -4.02
N HIS A 176 -15.20 10.57 -3.12
CA HIS A 176 -15.65 11.93 -3.39
C HIS A 176 -14.49 12.87 -3.73
N TYR A 177 -13.37 12.77 -3.03
CA TYR A 177 -12.17 13.57 -3.34
C TYR A 177 -11.63 13.33 -4.74
N SER A 178 -11.74 12.10 -5.25
CA SER A 178 -11.20 11.72 -6.55
C SER A 178 -12.20 11.91 -7.69
N MET A 179 -13.48 11.60 -7.46
CA MET A 179 -14.52 11.51 -8.50
C MET A 179 -15.63 12.54 -8.37
N GLY A 180 -15.77 13.19 -7.22
CA GLY A 180 -16.81 14.18 -6.98
C GLY A 180 -16.59 15.49 -7.76
N PRO A 181 -17.63 16.34 -7.88
CA PRO A 181 -17.49 17.68 -8.47
C PRO A 181 -16.36 18.47 -7.80
N ALA A 182 -15.58 19.23 -8.59
CA ALA A 182 -14.43 19.97 -8.08
C ALA A 182 -14.79 20.95 -6.96
N GLU A 183 -15.88 21.72 -7.13
CA GLU A 183 -16.34 22.67 -6.13
C GLU A 183 -16.59 22.01 -4.77
N SER A 184 -17.33 20.90 -4.72
CA SER A 184 -17.66 20.23 -3.46
C SER A 184 -16.46 19.51 -2.85
N ALA A 185 -15.68 18.80 -3.67
CA ALA A 185 -14.50 18.08 -3.20
C ALA A 185 -13.45 19.03 -2.62
N CYS A 186 -13.22 20.17 -3.29
CA CYS A 186 -12.27 21.19 -2.82
C CYS A 186 -12.78 21.94 -1.58
N ALA A 187 -14.09 22.23 -1.49
CA ALA A 187 -14.66 22.80 -0.27
C ALA A 187 -14.53 21.84 0.94
N GLU A 188 -14.77 20.54 0.73
CA GLU A 188 -14.59 19.51 1.76
C GLU A 188 -13.11 19.36 2.19
N LEU A 189 -12.18 19.48 1.24
CA LEU A 189 -10.74 19.46 1.50
C LEU A 189 -10.30 20.66 2.35
N GLU A 190 -10.74 21.87 1.99
CA GLU A 190 -10.41 23.09 2.74
C GLU A 190 -10.95 23.04 4.17
N GLU A 191 -12.18 22.55 4.35
CA GLU A 191 -12.77 22.36 5.67
C GLU A 191 -11.97 21.34 6.50
N THR A 192 -11.51 20.26 5.87
CA THR A 192 -10.65 19.27 6.51
C THR A 192 -9.35 19.91 7.01
N PHE A 193 -8.66 20.69 6.17
CA PHE A 193 -7.44 21.39 6.57
C PHE A 193 -7.71 22.41 7.69
N ARG A 194 -8.83 23.13 7.64
CA ARG A 194 -9.22 24.05 8.70
C ARG A 194 -9.39 23.33 10.05
N ILE A 195 -9.98 22.14 10.05
CA ILE A 195 -10.17 21.33 11.27
C ILE A 195 -8.85 20.77 11.80
N LEU A 196 -7.98 20.26 10.90
CA LEU A 196 -6.66 19.74 11.30
C LEU A 196 -5.69 20.85 11.75
N GLY A 197 -5.94 22.09 11.31
CA GLY A 197 -5.17 23.27 11.65
C GLY A 197 -4.28 23.77 10.50
N SER A 198 -3.82 25.02 10.62
CA SER A 198 -3.10 25.77 9.57
C SER A 198 -1.77 25.18 9.11
N GLY A 199 -1.29 24.11 9.75
CA GLY A 199 -0.09 23.39 9.35
C GLY A 199 -0.29 22.45 8.16
N VAL A 200 -1.51 21.99 7.89
CA VAL A 200 -1.79 21.07 6.77
C VAL A 200 -2.17 21.88 5.53
N LYS A 201 -1.49 21.63 4.42
CA LYS A 201 -1.67 22.34 3.15
C LYS A 201 -1.94 21.43 1.96
N ARG A 202 -1.71 20.13 2.14
CA ARG A 202 -1.85 19.16 1.06
C ARG A 202 -2.38 17.83 1.60
N MET A 203 -3.19 17.15 0.79
CA MET A 203 -3.58 15.76 0.98
C MET A 203 -3.12 14.95 -0.22
N ILE A 204 -2.62 13.74 0.03
CA ILE A 204 -2.31 12.77 -1.02
C ILE A 204 -3.05 11.46 -0.72
N VAL A 205 -3.67 10.92 -1.77
CA VAL A 205 -4.56 9.75 -1.70
C VAL A 205 -4.26 8.76 -2.82
N GLY A 206 -4.53 7.48 -2.57
CA GLY A 206 -4.56 6.38 -3.53
C GLY A 206 -6.00 5.96 -3.85
N HIS A 207 -6.31 4.66 -3.75
CA HIS A 207 -7.65 4.02 -3.77
C HIS A 207 -8.47 4.11 -5.08
N THR A 208 -8.39 5.25 -5.76
CA THR A 208 -9.11 5.52 -6.99
C THR A 208 -8.11 5.68 -8.12
N ILE A 209 -8.10 4.70 -9.01
CA ILE A 209 -7.22 4.70 -10.17
C ILE A 209 -7.53 5.91 -11.04
N GLN A 210 -6.49 6.71 -11.32
CA GLN A 210 -6.58 7.89 -12.15
C GLN A 210 -6.65 7.51 -13.63
N GLU A 211 -7.62 8.10 -14.33
CA GLU A 211 -7.77 7.91 -15.77
C GLU A 211 -6.51 8.40 -16.51
N GLY A 212 -6.04 7.60 -17.46
CA GLY A 212 -4.80 7.87 -18.21
C GLY A 212 -3.53 7.32 -17.53
N GLY A 213 -3.63 6.77 -16.31
CA GLY A 213 -2.52 6.11 -15.65
C GLY A 213 -1.42 7.06 -15.19
N GLN A 214 -1.80 8.26 -14.77
CA GLN A 214 -0.90 9.34 -14.36
C GLN A 214 -1.40 9.96 -13.07
N VAL A 215 -0.47 10.47 -12.25
CA VAL A 215 -0.81 11.24 -11.07
C VAL A 215 -1.60 12.48 -11.50
N ARG A 216 -2.69 12.77 -10.81
CA ARG A 216 -3.50 13.97 -11.07
C ARG A 216 -3.50 14.87 -9.85
N THR A 217 -3.60 16.17 -10.08
CA THR A 217 -3.79 17.18 -9.05
C THR A 217 -5.21 17.75 -9.12
N ARG A 218 -5.71 18.21 -7.98
CA ARG A 218 -6.97 18.96 -7.85
C ARG A 218 -6.82 20.06 -6.80
N CYS A 219 -7.73 21.03 -6.82
CA CYS A 219 -7.84 22.06 -5.79
C CYS A 219 -6.58 22.91 -5.70
N ASP A 220 -6.09 23.39 -6.84
CA ASP A 220 -4.85 24.18 -6.95
C ASP A 220 -3.65 23.41 -6.37
N GLY A 221 -3.50 22.13 -6.74
CA GLY A 221 -2.40 21.26 -6.30
C GLY A 221 -2.41 20.87 -4.81
N LYS A 222 -3.49 21.20 -4.07
CA LYS A 222 -3.65 20.81 -2.66
C LYS A 222 -4.08 19.36 -2.48
N LEU A 223 -4.65 18.74 -3.51
CA LEU A 223 -4.99 17.32 -3.52
C LEU A 223 -4.20 16.63 -4.63
N ILE A 224 -3.43 15.61 -4.25
CA ILE A 224 -2.70 14.74 -5.19
C ILE A 224 -3.35 13.36 -5.18
N LEU A 225 -3.74 12.91 -6.36
CA LEU A 225 -4.34 11.59 -6.60
C LEU A 225 -3.27 10.68 -7.21
N ALA A 226 -2.73 9.78 -6.39
CA ALA A 226 -1.49 9.06 -6.65
C ALA A 226 -1.67 7.59 -7.04
N ASP A 227 -2.90 7.06 -7.03
CA ASP A 227 -3.17 5.73 -7.57
C ASP A 227 -3.30 5.80 -9.09
N THR A 228 -2.28 5.31 -9.78
CA THR A 228 -2.24 5.23 -11.24
C THR A 228 -2.59 3.84 -11.77
N GLY A 229 -2.93 2.89 -10.90
CA GLY A 229 -3.06 1.47 -11.26
C GLY A 229 -1.68 0.83 -11.47
N ALA A 230 -0.81 0.95 -10.45
CA ALA A 230 0.61 0.56 -10.55
C ALA A 230 0.83 -0.92 -10.87
N SER A 231 -0.03 -1.80 -10.36
CA SER A 231 0.07 -3.25 -10.53
C SER A 231 -0.13 -3.71 -11.98
N ARG A 232 0.69 -4.67 -12.45
CA ARG A 232 0.52 -5.46 -13.68
C ARG A 232 -0.82 -6.19 -13.75
N PHE A 233 -1.42 -6.46 -12.60
CA PHE A 233 -2.72 -7.12 -12.46
C PHE A 233 -3.89 -6.13 -12.51
N ILE A 234 -3.62 -4.86 -12.81
CA ILE A 234 -4.63 -3.78 -12.91
C ILE A 234 -4.42 -2.95 -14.20
N GLN A 235 -3.55 -1.93 -14.19
CA GLN A 235 -3.27 -1.09 -15.37
C GLN A 235 -1.78 -1.06 -15.78
N ASN A 236 -0.88 -1.63 -14.98
CA ASN A 236 0.56 -1.65 -15.20
C ASN A 236 1.17 -0.25 -15.42
N ARG A 237 0.82 0.70 -14.54
CA ARG A 237 1.30 2.09 -14.58
C ARG A 237 2.06 2.44 -13.30
N PRO A 238 3.23 1.82 -13.06
CA PRO A 238 3.96 2.01 -11.82
C PRO A 238 4.49 3.44 -11.70
N THR A 239 4.14 4.08 -10.59
CA THR A 239 4.37 5.51 -10.37
C THR A 239 4.72 5.80 -8.92
N LEU A 240 5.57 6.80 -8.71
CA LEU A 240 5.95 7.37 -7.43
C LEU A 240 5.80 8.89 -7.48
N VAL A 241 5.47 9.50 -6.34
CA VAL A 241 5.42 10.94 -6.17
C VAL A 241 6.55 11.36 -5.25
N GLU A 242 7.44 12.21 -5.72
CA GLU A 242 8.61 12.71 -5.02
C GLU A 242 8.39 14.16 -4.56
N PHE A 243 8.80 14.45 -3.33
CA PHE A 243 8.76 15.79 -2.75
C PHE A 243 10.19 16.28 -2.52
N PHE A 244 10.51 17.46 -3.05
CA PHE A 244 11.84 18.04 -2.93
C PHE A 244 11.86 19.19 -1.92
N ALA A 245 13.05 19.49 -1.39
CA ALA A 245 13.25 20.55 -0.39
C ALA A 245 12.92 21.96 -0.90
N ASP A 246 12.98 22.17 -2.22
CA ASP A 246 12.56 23.42 -2.88
C ASP A 246 11.03 23.57 -2.98
N GLY A 247 10.28 22.57 -2.52
CA GLY A 247 8.81 22.53 -2.54
C GLY A 247 8.23 21.97 -3.83
N SER A 248 9.06 21.64 -4.83
CA SER A 248 8.60 20.99 -6.04
C SER A 248 8.11 19.56 -5.76
N VAL A 249 7.10 19.14 -6.51
CA VAL A 249 6.55 17.80 -6.47
C VAL A 249 6.67 17.21 -7.86
N LYS A 250 7.22 16.00 -7.97
CA LYS A 250 7.38 15.31 -9.25
C LYS A 250 6.69 13.97 -9.22
N GLU A 251 6.09 13.62 -10.34
CA GLU A 251 5.73 12.26 -10.67
C GLU A 251 6.93 11.58 -11.33
N LEU A 252 7.31 10.41 -10.82
CA LEU A 252 8.22 9.48 -11.45
C LEU A 252 7.41 8.26 -11.90
N SER A 253 7.33 7.99 -13.19
CA SER A 253 6.55 6.88 -13.74
C SER A 253 7.39 6.05 -14.69
N ILE A 254 7.04 4.77 -14.82
CA ILE A 254 7.66 3.90 -15.82
C ILE A 254 6.63 3.59 -16.89
N ARG A 255 6.99 3.79 -18.14
CA ARG A 255 6.14 3.45 -19.29
C ARG A 255 6.87 2.48 -20.20
N MET A 256 6.10 1.68 -20.92
CA MET A 256 6.65 0.86 -22.00
C MET A 256 6.80 1.75 -23.23
N GLY A 257 8.04 1.93 -23.68
CA GLY A 257 8.35 2.56 -24.95
C GLY A 257 7.94 1.70 -26.14
N PRO A 258 7.98 2.24 -27.36
CA PRO A 258 7.55 1.55 -28.59
C PRO A 258 8.29 0.23 -28.84
N ASP A 259 9.52 0.08 -28.36
CA ASP A 259 10.34 -1.14 -28.50
C ASP A 259 10.21 -2.11 -27.31
N SER A 260 9.15 -1.99 -26.50
CA SER A 260 8.95 -2.77 -25.26
C SER A 260 10.03 -2.55 -24.19
N ARG A 261 10.81 -1.47 -24.29
CA ARG A 261 11.76 -1.05 -23.26
C ARG A 261 11.06 -0.21 -22.20
N ALA A 262 11.44 -0.39 -20.95
CA ALA A 262 10.96 0.48 -19.89
C ALA A 262 11.66 1.84 -20.00
N VAL A 263 10.88 2.91 -20.04
CA VAL A 263 11.37 4.29 -20.05
C VAL A 263 10.95 4.95 -18.75
N LEU A 264 11.90 5.62 -18.10
CA LEU A 264 11.65 6.42 -16.92
C LEU A 264 11.17 7.79 -17.37
N HIS A 265 9.98 8.18 -16.92
CA HIS A 265 9.43 9.50 -17.15
C HIS A 265 9.35 10.25 -15.82
N SER A 266 9.90 11.46 -15.79
CA SER A 266 9.70 12.40 -14.70
C SER A 266 8.86 13.57 -15.20
N ARG A 267 7.89 14.02 -14.40
CA ARG A 267 7.04 15.18 -14.69
C ARG A 267 6.85 16.02 -13.43
N VAL A 268 7.03 17.34 -13.53
CA VAL A 268 6.67 18.25 -12.42
C VAL A 268 5.15 18.36 -12.36
N LEU A 269 4.57 18.15 -11.19
CA LEU A 269 3.13 18.31 -10.99
C LEU A 269 2.81 19.78 -10.78
N SER A 270 1.89 20.32 -11.58
CA SER A 270 1.51 21.73 -11.46
C SER A 270 0.71 21.98 -10.18
N VAL A 271 0.87 23.18 -9.64
CA VAL A 271 0.11 23.69 -8.49
C VAL A 271 -1.16 24.43 -8.94
N SER A 272 -1.49 24.38 -10.23
CA SER A 272 -2.67 25.00 -10.84
C SER A 272 -3.47 23.95 -11.59
N ASP A 273 -4.80 24.00 -11.50
CA ASP A 273 -5.71 23.05 -12.17
C ASP A 273 -5.61 23.09 -13.72
N ASP A 274 -4.85 24.02 -14.29
CA ASP A 274 -4.50 24.08 -15.71
C ASP A 274 -3.24 23.27 -16.02
N ALA A 275 -3.42 22.31 -16.93
CA ALA A 275 -2.45 21.47 -17.64
C ALA A 275 -1.02 21.45 -17.07
N ASP A 276 -0.65 20.32 -16.45
CA ASP A 276 0.73 19.99 -16.12
C ASP A 276 1.66 20.32 -17.31
N GLU A 277 2.60 21.27 -17.11
CA GLU A 277 3.70 21.45 -18.05
C GLU A 277 4.52 20.16 -18.06
N LEU A 278 4.38 19.40 -19.15
CA LEU A 278 5.20 18.23 -19.44
C LEU A 278 6.64 18.68 -19.68
N VAL A 279 7.42 18.80 -18.61
CA VAL A 279 8.87 18.72 -18.73
C VAL A 279 9.21 17.23 -18.81
N GLU A 280 9.09 16.66 -20.01
CA GLU A 280 9.56 15.30 -20.28
C GLU A 280 11.08 15.29 -20.21
N VAL A 281 11.61 14.82 -19.08
CA VAL A 281 12.99 14.33 -19.04
C VAL A 281 12.90 12.85 -19.42
N GLU A 282 13.14 12.56 -20.69
CA GLU A 282 13.25 11.20 -21.21
C GLU A 282 14.68 10.72 -20.97
N GLU A 283 14.89 9.99 -19.87
CA GLU A 283 16.14 9.26 -19.64
C GLU A 283 15.91 7.81 -20.06
N LEU A 284 16.52 7.41 -21.18
CA LEU A 284 16.56 6.02 -21.58
C LEU A 284 17.29 5.24 -20.48
N LEU A 285 16.59 4.28 -19.88
CA LEU A 285 17.26 3.30 -19.03
C LEU A 285 18.35 2.61 -19.85
N PRO A 286 19.53 2.29 -19.28
CA PRO A 286 20.58 1.58 -19.98
C PRO A 286 20.04 0.32 -20.66
N ASP A 287 20.66 -0.09 -21.77
CA ASP A 287 20.26 -1.17 -22.72
C ASP A 287 20.10 -2.59 -22.10
N GLU A 288 20.05 -2.70 -20.78
CA GLU A 288 19.74 -3.93 -20.05
C GLU A 288 18.28 -4.33 -20.31
N PRO A 289 18.00 -5.55 -20.81
CA PRO A 289 16.65 -6.08 -20.82
C PRO A 289 15.96 -5.81 -19.48
N VAL A 290 14.68 -5.44 -19.50
CA VAL A 290 13.88 -5.28 -18.27
C VAL A 290 13.76 -6.61 -17.48
N ASP A 291 14.21 -7.72 -18.09
CA ASP A 291 14.38 -9.03 -17.48
C ASP A 291 15.84 -9.34 -17.05
N SER A 292 16.85 -8.49 -17.33
CA SER A 292 18.21 -8.65 -16.79
C SER A 292 18.44 -7.77 -15.57
N GLU A 293 18.44 -8.44 -14.42
CA GLU A 293 19.21 -8.16 -13.21
C GLU A 293 18.92 -6.89 -12.38
N MET A 294 18.35 -5.80 -12.90
CA MET A 294 18.00 -4.65 -12.06
C MET A 294 16.59 -4.76 -11.44
N GLY A 295 16.53 -5.40 -10.26
CA GLY A 295 15.35 -5.48 -9.39
C GLY A 295 14.39 -6.65 -9.68
N ALA A 296 14.58 -7.35 -10.80
CA ALA A 296 13.78 -8.48 -11.25
C ALA A 296 14.17 -9.82 -10.57
N SER A 297 15.46 -10.04 -10.29
CA SER A 297 15.96 -11.32 -9.72
C SER A 297 15.38 -11.67 -8.34
N PHE A 298 14.96 -10.68 -7.55
CA PHE A 298 14.32 -10.85 -6.25
C PHE A 298 12.91 -11.46 -6.33
N PHE A 299 12.17 -11.19 -7.42
CA PHE A 299 10.79 -11.67 -7.61
C PHE A 299 10.64 -12.69 -8.75
N ASP A 300 11.69 -12.94 -9.53
CA ASP A 300 11.64 -13.80 -10.74
C ASP A 300 12.24 -15.20 -10.58
N GLY A 301 12.69 -15.57 -9.36
CA GLY A 301 12.90 -16.98 -9.01
C GLY A 301 14.16 -17.65 -9.56
N GLU A 302 15.30 -16.96 -9.65
CA GLU A 302 16.63 -17.61 -9.79
C GLU A 302 17.72 -17.07 -8.84
N GLY A 303 17.38 -16.19 -7.89
CA GLY A 303 18.29 -15.75 -6.83
C GLY A 303 17.93 -16.37 -5.49
N ASP A 304 18.77 -17.25 -4.95
CA ASP A 304 18.78 -17.61 -3.52
C ASP A 304 19.07 -16.35 -2.69
N ILE A 305 18.04 -15.54 -2.44
CA ILE A 305 18.06 -14.51 -1.40
C ILE A 305 17.33 -15.13 -0.21
N ASP A 306 18.10 -15.41 0.83
CA ASP A 306 17.65 -15.96 2.11
C ASP A 306 16.77 -14.95 2.88
N LEU A 307 15.59 -14.63 2.33
CA LEU A 307 14.53 -13.89 3.02
C LEU A 307 13.82 -14.76 4.06
N LEU A 308 13.92 -16.09 3.92
CA LEU A 308 13.41 -17.05 4.89
C LEU A 308 14.28 -17.08 6.16
N GLY A 309 15.60 -16.90 6.07
CA GLY A 309 16.50 -16.80 7.22
C GLY A 309 16.26 -15.56 8.09
N ALA A 310 15.72 -14.47 7.52
CA ALA A 310 15.27 -13.32 8.30
C ALA A 310 13.98 -13.61 9.11
N LEU A 311 13.12 -14.53 8.63
CA LEU A 311 11.90 -14.95 9.32
C LEU A 311 12.20 -15.87 10.53
N ASP A 312 13.24 -16.71 10.44
CA ASP A 312 13.65 -17.59 11.55
C ASP A 312 14.34 -16.83 12.70
N SER A 313 14.90 -15.65 12.43
CA SER A 313 15.60 -14.86 13.46
C SER A 313 14.67 -14.16 14.45
N GLU A 314 13.37 -14.02 14.15
CA GLU A 314 12.37 -13.48 15.08
C GLU A 314 11.74 -14.54 16.01
N GLU A 315 11.90 -15.84 15.72
CA GLU A 315 11.38 -16.92 16.58
C GLU A 315 12.38 -17.43 17.64
N GLY A 316 13.65 -17.02 17.55
CA GLY A 316 14.74 -17.50 18.41
C GLY A 316 15.02 -16.66 19.66
N GLY A 317 14.03 -16.42 20.52
CA GLY A 317 14.18 -15.51 21.66
C GLY A 317 13.37 -15.86 22.91
N GLY A 318 13.40 -17.11 23.38
CA GLY A 318 12.74 -17.48 24.64
C GLY A 318 13.09 -18.90 25.10
N GLY A 319 13.99 -19.01 26.07
CA GLY A 319 14.47 -20.29 26.58
C GLY A 319 13.47 -21.05 27.45
N GLY A 320 13.52 -22.38 27.32
CA GLY A 320 13.54 -23.31 28.45
C GLY A 320 12.20 -23.80 29.01
N GLY A 321 11.94 -25.11 28.86
CA GLY A 321 11.06 -25.86 29.76
C GLY A 321 10.27 -26.96 29.07
N GLY A 322 10.81 -28.18 29.05
CA GLY A 322 10.12 -29.34 28.47
C GLY A 322 8.95 -29.86 29.32
N ARG A 323 7.99 -30.50 28.66
CA ARG A 323 7.36 -31.78 29.04
C ARG A 323 6.41 -32.26 27.94
N THR A 324 6.30 -33.59 27.92
CA THR A 324 5.70 -34.50 26.94
C THR A 324 4.19 -34.70 27.10
N THR A 325 3.61 -35.42 26.11
CA THR A 325 2.30 -36.13 26.03
C THR A 325 1.07 -35.23 25.84
N GLU A 326 0.05 -35.53 25.01
CA GLU A 326 -0.51 -36.80 24.52
C GLU A 326 -1.49 -36.53 23.36
N GLU A 327 -1.80 -37.57 22.58
CA GLU A 327 -2.73 -37.62 21.44
C GLU A 327 -4.20 -37.34 21.80
N ALA A 328 -4.96 -36.79 20.85
CA ALA A 328 -6.39 -37.09 20.71
C ALA A 328 -6.87 -36.87 19.26
N GLU A 329 -7.29 -37.96 18.64
CA GLU A 329 -7.94 -38.10 17.34
C GLU A 329 -9.44 -37.70 17.35
N GLN A 330 -9.96 -37.50 16.12
CA GLN A 330 -11.38 -37.61 15.68
C GLN A 330 -12.35 -36.49 16.14
N THR A 331 -13.25 -35.91 15.34
CA THR A 331 -14.07 -36.31 14.16
C THR A 331 -14.34 -35.05 13.31
N GLY A 332 -14.40 -35.02 11.97
CA GLY A 332 -15.37 -35.70 11.10
C GLY A 332 -16.63 -34.84 10.87
N GLY A 333 -16.80 -34.22 9.69
CA GLY A 333 -18.04 -33.54 9.29
C GLY A 333 -17.92 -32.73 7.99
N VAL A 334 -18.33 -33.31 6.86
CA VAL A 334 -18.51 -32.72 5.52
C VAL A 334 -20.00 -32.76 5.15
N CYS A 335 -20.41 -31.91 4.20
CA CYS A 335 -21.67 -31.78 3.43
C CYS A 335 -22.56 -30.60 3.86
N GLU A 336 -22.64 -29.52 3.06
CA GLU A 336 -23.41 -29.34 1.81
C GLU A 336 -24.88 -28.97 2.06
N GLY A 337 -25.32 -27.82 1.53
CA GLY A 337 -26.73 -27.42 1.49
C GLY A 337 -26.94 -25.99 1.01
N ARG A 338 -27.38 -25.85 -0.25
CA ARG A 338 -27.70 -24.61 -0.96
C ARG A 338 -28.88 -23.84 -0.36
N ASN A 339 -28.97 -22.58 -0.82
CA ASN A 339 -30.09 -21.64 -0.85
C ASN A 339 -30.15 -20.66 0.33
N ASP A 340 -29.59 -19.46 0.11
CA ASP A 340 -30.47 -18.29 0.17
C ASP A 340 -29.97 -17.21 -0.80
N ASP A 341 -30.83 -16.88 -1.76
CA ASP A 341 -30.72 -15.69 -2.60
C ASP A 341 -30.82 -14.47 -1.67
N ARG A 342 -29.70 -13.83 -1.36
CA ARG A 342 -29.61 -12.44 -0.89
C ARG A 342 -28.15 -12.00 -0.83
N CYS A 343 -27.58 -11.72 -1.99
CA CYS A 343 -26.35 -10.94 -2.14
C CYS A 343 -26.53 -9.98 -3.32
N LEU A 344 -27.28 -8.91 -3.05
CA LEU A 344 -27.22 -7.64 -3.79
C LEU A 344 -27.42 -6.52 -2.76
N GLU A 345 -26.57 -5.51 -2.87
CA GLU A 345 -26.50 -4.27 -2.07
C GLU A 345 -25.88 -4.42 -0.67
N LEU A 346 -24.56 -4.27 -0.60
CA LEU A 346 -23.89 -3.09 -0.02
C LEU A 346 -22.40 -3.07 -0.39
#